data_AF-X1CUW8-F1
#
_entry.id   AF-X1CUW8-F1
#
_cell.length_a   1.000
_cell.length_b   1.000
_cell.length_c   1.000
_cell.angle_alpha   90.00
_cell.angle_beta   90.00
_cell.angle_gamma   90.00
#
_symmetry.space_group_name_H-M   'P 1'
#
loop_
_entity.id
_entity.type
_entity.pdbx_description
1 polymer ?
#
loop_
_entity_poly.entity_id
_entity_poly.type
_entity_poly.pdbx_seq_one_letter_code
_entity_poly.pdbx_strand_id
1 'polypeptide(L)'
;IICCLFGSQSFAHERDYPAVIPVPNGFQPEGVVTGRGHKAYVGSLLNGAIYQTDLLSGEGDILIEGQQGKMAVGLAYDKRRKHLFVAGGINGSISVYDVKHGKAVAEFQTGTEGGFINDGIVTKHAAYFTDSFQPVLYKIPLSKKGEIPDETQLETLAMMGPRGGQFWDGRAATLEDQAKGPFLNPVEMNNPNKSAVIDDVKIADYAPLFEEVYGPDAFADVDIAYDNVADAIATYERTMEVNKFSSKYDAVQAGQDSFSPDEALGLHY
;
A
#
# COMPACT_ATOMS: atom_id res chain seq x y z
N ILE A 1 7.68 65.75 23.08
CA ILE A 1 6.92 64.82 22.22
C ILE A 1 7.51 63.43 22.45
N ILE A 2 6.60 62.51 22.78
CA ILE A 2 6.79 61.11 23.18
C ILE A 2 7.45 60.30 22.06
N CYS A 3 8.38 59.39 22.39
CA CYS A 3 8.36 58.01 21.86
C CYS A 3 9.39 57.13 22.60
N CYS A 4 8.92 56.40 23.62
CA CYS A 4 9.58 55.18 24.07
C CYS A 4 9.12 54.05 23.14
N LEU A 5 9.98 53.58 22.25
CA LEU A 5 9.76 52.34 21.51
C LEU A 5 10.21 51.18 22.40
N PHE A 6 9.28 50.64 23.19
CA PHE A 6 9.41 49.29 23.72
C PHE A 6 9.23 48.32 22.55
N GLY A 7 10.33 47.74 22.09
CA GLY A 7 10.27 46.58 21.20
C GLY A 7 9.62 45.43 21.96
N SER A 8 8.39 45.10 21.63
CA SER A 8 7.79 43.83 22.02
C SER A 8 8.54 42.72 21.29
N GLN A 9 9.46 42.06 21.99
CA GLN A 9 9.95 40.76 21.54
C GLN A 9 8.76 39.80 21.55
N SER A 10 8.27 39.49 20.35
CA SER A 10 7.44 38.32 20.11
C SER A 10 8.29 37.09 20.41
N PHE A 11 8.24 36.58 21.63
CA PHE A 11 8.62 35.21 21.90
C PHE A 11 7.58 34.31 21.23
N ALA A 12 7.91 33.79 20.06
CA ALA A 12 7.24 32.60 19.56
C ALA A 12 7.53 31.51 20.59
N HIS A 13 6.50 31.10 21.33
CA HIS A 13 6.59 29.93 22.19
C HIS A 13 6.85 28.74 21.27
N GLU A 14 8.07 28.21 21.30
CA GLU A 14 8.35 26.89 20.75
C GLU A 14 7.40 25.94 21.48
N ARG A 15 6.41 25.41 20.76
CA ARG A 15 5.47 24.48 21.36
C ARG A 15 6.22 23.16 21.48
N ASP A 16 6.58 22.80 22.70
CA ASP A 16 7.12 21.48 23.01
C ASP A 16 6.01 20.44 22.83
N TYR A 17 5.94 19.87 21.63
CA TYR A 17 5.10 18.72 21.36
C TYR A 17 5.76 17.47 21.98
N PRO A 18 4.97 16.53 22.51
CA PRO A 18 5.52 15.27 23.00
C PRO A 18 6.17 14.51 21.83
N ALA A 19 7.42 14.09 22.02
CA ALA A 19 8.11 13.23 21.04
C ALA A 19 7.54 11.81 20.99
N VAL A 20 6.89 11.37 22.08
CA VAL A 20 6.30 10.04 22.23
C VAL A 20 4.96 10.18 22.94
N ILE A 21 3.94 9.52 22.38
CA ILE A 21 2.62 9.38 23.01
C ILE A 21 2.47 7.93 23.47
N PRO A 22 2.44 7.65 24.78
CA PRO A 22 2.31 6.29 25.26
C PRO A 22 0.89 5.77 25.00
N VAL A 23 0.79 4.51 24.61
CA VAL A 23 -0.47 3.73 24.64
C VAL A 23 -0.41 2.74 25.80
N PRO A 24 -1.55 2.20 26.27
CA PRO A 24 -1.56 1.22 27.35
C PRO A 24 -0.66 0.00 27.06
N ASN A 25 -0.07 -0.57 28.11
CA ASN A 25 0.77 -1.77 27.96
C ASN A 25 -0.06 -2.93 27.39
N GLY A 26 0.48 -3.64 26.41
CA GLY A 26 -0.20 -4.76 25.75
C GLY A 26 -1.29 -4.34 24.77
N PHE A 27 -1.44 -3.05 24.45
CA PHE A 27 -2.48 -2.55 23.56
C PHE A 27 -2.37 -3.04 22.12
N GLN A 28 -1.17 -3.47 21.68
CA GLN A 28 -0.91 -3.92 20.30
C GLN A 28 -1.46 -2.91 19.27
N PRO A 29 -0.94 -1.66 19.28
CA PRO A 29 -1.44 -0.61 18.40
C PRO A 29 -1.19 -0.97 16.94
N GLU A 30 -2.15 -0.67 16.07
CA GLU A 30 -1.98 -0.79 14.62
C GLU A 30 -2.47 0.50 13.92
N GLY A 31 -3.75 0.62 13.60
CA GLY A 31 -4.28 1.80 12.93
C GLY A 31 -4.24 3.06 13.81
N VAL A 32 -3.81 4.18 13.22
CA VAL A 32 -3.85 5.51 13.83
C VAL A 32 -4.48 6.52 12.89
N VAL A 33 -5.34 7.39 13.41
CA VAL A 33 -5.95 8.47 12.61
C VAL A 33 -6.12 9.75 13.41
N THR A 34 -5.86 10.89 12.77
CA THR A 34 -6.12 12.20 13.36
C THR A 34 -7.62 12.52 13.35
N GLY A 35 -8.11 13.00 14.49
CA GLY A 35 -9.46 13.50 14.68
C GLY A 35 -9.59 15.01 14.48
N ARG A 36 -10.58 15.61 15.12
CA ARG A 36 -10.77 17.06 15.13
C ARG A 36 -9.86 17.74 16.15
N GLY A 37 -9.23 18.84 15.74
CA GLY A 37 -8.34 19.61 16.62
C GLY A 37 -7.05 18.84 16.83
N HIS A 38 -6.66 18.63 18.08
CA HIS A 38 -5.44 17.93 18.44
C HIS A 38 -5.70 16.47 18.84
N LYS A 39 -6.85 15.90 18.52
CA LYS A 39 -7.14 14.51 18.89
C LYS A 39 -6.58 13.54 17.87
N ALA A 40 -6.12 12.39 18.34
CA ALA A 40 -5.86 11.20 17.53
C ALA A 40 -6.46 9.96 18.18
N TYR A 41 -6.70 8.94 17.36
CA TYR A 41 -7.27 7.66 17.76
C TYR A 41 -6.34 6.54 17.34
N VAL A 42 -6.14 5.56 18.23
CA VAL A 42 -5.30 4.39 17.98
C VAL A 42 -6.12 3.13 18.25
N GLY A 43 -6.10 2.19 17.31
CA GLY A 43 -6.80 0.91 17.39
C GLY A 43 -5.94 -0.18 18.03
N SER A 44 -6.59 -1.11 18.74
CA SER A 44 -5.96 -2.31 19.30
C SER A 44 -6.28 -3.56 18.49
N LEU A 45 -5.24 -4.27 18.05
CA LEU A 45 -5.39 -5.59 17.45
C LEU A 45 -5.87 -6.66 18.44
N LEU A 46 -5.61 -6.47 19.74
CA LEU A 46 -5.87 -7.47 20.76
C LEU A 46 -7.37 -7.71 20.99
N ASN A 47 -8.15 -6.62 21.05
CA ASN A 47 -9.56 -6.68 21.45
C ASN A 47 -10.43 -5.57 20.84
N GLY A 48 -9.91 -4.80 19.87
CA GLY A 48 -10.65 -3.73 19.23
C GLY A 48 -10.90 -2.48 20.08
N ALA A 49 -10.21 -2.34 21.22
CA ALA A 49 -10.24 -1.11 21.99
C ALA A 49 -9.74 0.08 21.15
N ILE A 50 -10.29 1.27 21.41
CA ILE A 50 -9.84 2.53 20.80
C ILE A 50 -9.31 3.45 21.89
N TYR A 51 -8.03 3.80 21.79
CA TYR A 51 -7.38 4.79 22.63
C TYR A 51 -7.49 6.17 21.96
N GLN A 52 -7.90 7.19 22.71
CA GLN A 52 -7.93 8.57 22.25
C GLN A 52 -6.84 9.36 22.97
N THR A 53 -6.02 10.10 22.21
CA THR A 53 -4.96 10.95 22.73
C THR A 53 -5.08 12.39 22.25
N ASP A 54 -4.54 13.32 23.03
CA ASP A 54 -4.27 14.70 22.64
C ASP A 54 -2.82 14.86 22.17
N LEU A 55 -2.64 15.21 20.91
CA LEU A 55 -1.34 15.41 20.27
C LEU A 55 -0.56 16.62 20.81
N LEU A 56 -1.20 17.54 21.56
CA LEU A 56 -0.45 18.62 22.22
C LEU A 56 0.09 18.20 23.58
N SER A 57 -0.72 17.56 24.43
CA SER A 57 -0.29 17.21 25.79
C SER A 57 0.33 15.81 25.87
N GLY A 58 0.05 14.93 24.92
CA GLY A 58 0.40 13.52 24.95
C GLY A 58 -0.49 12.69 25.87
N GLU A 59 -1.44 13.31 26.57
CA GLU A 59 -2.38 12.63 27.45
C GLU A 59 -3.47 11.91 26.64
N GLY A 60 -3.97 10.79 27.15
CA GLY A 60 -5.05 10.06 26.52
C GLY A 60 -5.62 8.95 27.40
N ASP A 61 -6.79 8.47 27.01
CA ASP A 61 -7.57 7.46 27.71
C ASP A 61 -8.24 6.51 26.72
N ILE A 62 -8.69 5.35 27.23
CA ILE A 62 -9.55 4.45 26.46
C ILE A 62 -10.88 5.14 26.18
N LEU A 63 -11.20 5.33 24.90
CA LEU A 63 -12.47 5.87 24.43
C LEU A 63 -13.51 4.78 24.20
N ILE A 64 -13.08 3.66 23.62
CA ILE A 64 -13.91 2.48 23.37
C ILE A 64 -13.24 1.29 24.06
N GLU A 65 -13.97 0.67 24.99
CA GLU A 65 -13.50 -0.53 25.67
C GLU A 65 -13.40 -1.71 24.71
N GLY A 66 -12.35 -2.52 24.91
CA GLY A 66 -12.11 -3.72 24.13
C GLY A 66 -13.16 -4.81 24.39
N GLN A 67 -13.42 -5.62 23.37
CA GLN A 67 -14.37 -6.73 23.42
C GLN A 67 -13.70 -8.00 22.94
N GLN A 68 -14.00 -9.12 23.58
CA GLN A 68 -13.44 -10.41 23.20
C GLN A 68 -13.81 -10.73 21.74
N GLY A 69 -12.80 -11.09 20.95
CA GLY A 69 -12.98 -11.43 19.54
C GLY A 69 -13.11 -10.24 18.60
N LYS A 70 -13.04 -8.99 19.07
CA LYS A 70 -12.94 -7.82 18.19
C LYS A 70 -11.49 -7.45 17.92
N MET A 71 -11.26 -6.76 16.80
CA MET A 71 -9.98 -6.17 16.42
C MET A 71 -10.23 -4.77 15.88
N ALA A 72 -9.26 -3.88 16.05
CA ALA A 72 -9.25 -2.57 15.43
C ALA A 72 -7.94 -2.46 14.66
N VAL A 73 -8.08 -2.67 13.35
CA VAL A 73 -7.00 -2.59 12.37
C VAL A 73 -6.97 -1.13 11.87
N GLY A 74 -7.24 -0.86 10.59
CA GLY A 74 -7.29 0.48 10.04
C GLY A 74 -8.43 1.35 10.58
N LEU A 75 -8.15 2.65 10.69
CA LEU A 75 -9.07 3.67 11.22
C LEU A 75 -9.31 4.78 10.20
N ALA A 76 -10.58 5.21 10.07
CA ALA A 76 -10.94 6.35 9.22
C ALA A 76 -11.89 7.32 9.92
N TYR A 77 -11.54 8.61 9.97
CA TYR A 77 -12.31 9.63 10.68
C TYR A 77 -13.20 10.48 9.76
N ASP A 78 -14.51 10.51 10.02
CA ASP A 78 -15.44 11.45 9.39
C ASP A 78 -15.66 12.70 10.26
N LYS A 79 -15.05 13.81 9.86
CA LYS A 79 -15.17 15.11 10.53
C LYS A 79 -16.59 15.70 10.54
N ARG A 80 -17.50 15.27 9.65
CA ARG A 80 -18.86 15.83 9.53
C ARG A 80 -19.73 15.45 10.72
N ARG A 81 -19.71 14.16 11.08
CA ARG A 81 -20.47 13.59 12.20
C ARG A 81 -19.61 13.27 13.42
N LYS A 82 -18.28 13.35 13.30
CA LYS A 82 -17.31 12.83 14.28
C LYS A 82 -17.47 11.32 14.46
N HIS A 83 -17.60 10.61 13.35
CA HIS A 83 -17.62 9.16 13.36
C HIS A 83 -16.21 8.62 13.10
N LEU A 84 -15.85 7.56 13.80
CA LEU A 84 -14.67 6.76 13.55
C LEU A 84 -15.11 5.42 12.98
N PHE A 85 -14.67 5.14 11.75
CA PHE A 85 -14.84 3.83 11.16
C PHE A 85 -13.61 2.98 11.48
N VAL A 86 -13.83 1.70 11.78
CA VAL A 86 -12.83 0.77 12.29
C VAL A 86 -12.92 -0.51 11.48
N ALA A 87 -11.80 -0.90 10.86
CA ALA A 87 -11.67 -2.18 10.18
C ALA A 87 -11.47 -3.30 11.19
N GLY A 88 -12.28 -4.36 11.08
CA GLY A 88 -12.33 -5.48 12.03
C GLY A 88 -11.33 -6.61 11.76
N GLY A 89 -10.42 -6.45 10.80
CA GLY A 89 -9.44 -7.48 10.46
C GLY A 89 -10.09 -8.78 10.00
N ILE A 90 -9.65 -9.88 10.60
CA ILE A 90 -10.13 -11.24 10.29
C ILE A 90 -11.62 -11.45 10.64
N ASN A 91 -12.22 -10.58 11.43
CA ASN A 91 -13.64 -10.67 11.77
C ASN A 91 -14.55 -10.31 10.59
N GLY A 92 -14.00 -9.72 9.52
CA GLY A 92 -14.79 -9.34 8.35
C GLY A 92 -15.78 -8.21 8.62
N SER A 93 -15.60 -7.45 9.71
CA SER A 93 -16.52 -6.37 10.10
C SER A 93 -15.93 -4.98 9.86
N ILE A 94 -16.81 -3.99 9.70
CA ILE A 94 -16.46 -2.56 9.72
C ILE A 94 -17.38 -1.91 10.75
N SER A 95 -16.84 -1.54 11.91
CA SER A 95 -17.60 -0.89 12.98
C SER A 95 -17.53 0.63 12.84
N VAL A 96 -18.59 1.33 13.25
CA VAL A 96 -18.65 2.80 13.27
C VAL A 96 -18.95 3.28 14.67
N TYR A 97 -18.15 4.21 15.20
CA TYR A 97 -18.32 4.78 16.53
C TYR A 97 -18.49 6.30 16.49
N ASP A 98 -19.38 6.85 17.32
CA ASP A 98 -19.42 8.27 17.67
C ASP A 98 -18.34 8.56 18.74
N VAL A 99 -17.28 9.24 18.34
CA VAL A 99 -16.13 9.54 19.22
C VAL A 99 -16.44 10.62 20.26
N LYS A 100 -17.56 11.35 20.15
CA LYS A 100 -17.96 12.31 21.18
C LYS A 100 -18.42 11.60 22.45
N HIS A 101 -19.02 10.43 22.31
CA HIS A 101 -19.62 9.69 23.42
C HIS A 101 -19.05 8.28 23.61
N GLY A 102 -18.15 7.83 22.72
CA GLY A 102 -17.59 6.49 22.76
C GLY A 102 -18.63 5.40 22.49
N LYS A 103 -19.56 5.62 21.54
CA LYS A 103 -20.69 4.70 21.31
C LYS A 103 -20.69 4.13 19.91
N ALA A 104 -21.01 2.84 19.79
CA ALA A 104 -21.25 2.22 18.50
C ALA A 104 -22.49 2.84 17.83
N VAL A 105 -22.39 3.05 16.52
CA VAL A 105 -23.42 3.65 15.65
C VAL A 105 -23.92 2.63 14.63
N ALA A 106 -23.03 1.81 14.08
CA ALA A 106 -23.34 0.75 13.12
C ALA A 106 -22.21 -0.28 13.08
N GLU A 107 -22.50 -1.47 12.55
CA GLU A 107 -21.52 -2.51 12.25
C GLU A 107 -21.89 -3.17 10.92
N PHE A 108 -20.99 -3.12 9.95
CA PHE A 108 -21.21 -3.72 8.63
C PHE A 108 -20.46 -5.05 8.56
N GLN A 109 -21.15 -6.13 8.24
CA GLN A 109 -20.51 -7.42 7.98
C GLN A 109 -20.27 -7.59 6.49
N THR A 110 -19.03 -7.86 6.09
CA THR A 110 -18.66 -8.05 4.68
C THR A 110 -19.16 -9.35 4.08
N GLY A 111 -19.44 -10.35 4.94
CA GLY A 111 -19.88 -11.69 4.51
C GLY A 111 -18.77 -12.53 3.86
N THR A 112 -17.54 -12.05 3.90
CA THR A 112 -16.40 -12.64 3.21
C THR A 112 -15.69 -13.66 4.08
N GLU A 113 -15.77 -14.93 3.71
CA GLU A 113 -15.04 -15.99 4.38
C GLU A 113 -13.53 -15.90 4.05
N GLY A 114 -12.68 -15.93 5.07
CA GLY A 114 -11.23 -15.83 4.92
C GLY A 114 -10.70 -14.48 4.46
N GLY A 115 -11.51 -13.41 4.53
CA GLY A 115 -11.06 -12.04 4.28
C GLY A 115 -10.30 -11.42 5.45
N PHE A 116 -9.59 -10.32 5.21
CA PHE A 116 -8.96 -9.51 6.26
C PHE A 116 -9.15 -8.02 5.95
N ILE A 117 -10.09 -7.40 6.67
CA ILE A 117 -10.42 -5.98 6.47
C ILE A 117 -9.32 -5.15 7.11
N ASN A 118 -8.57 -4.42 6.28
CA ASN A 118 -7.34 -3.78 6.73
C ASN A 118 -7.51 -2.26 6.86
N ASP A 119 -7.45 -1.55 5.74
CA ASP A 119 -7.42 -0.09 5.74
C ASP A 119 -8.73 0.52 5.28
N GLY A 120 -9.00 1.74 5.75
CA GLY A 120 -10.20 2.49 5.42
C GLY A 120 -9.93 3.94 5.09
N ILE A 121 -10.75 4.52 4.21
CA ILE A 121 -10.75 5.96 3.94
C ILE A 121 -12.17 6.49 3.83
N VAL A 122 -12.42 7.67 4.41
CA VAL A 122 -13.73 8.34 4.31
C VAL A 122 -13.65 9.50 3.33
N THR A 123 -14.53 9.50 2.35
CA THR A 123 -14.72 10.56 1.36
C THR A 123 -16.00 11.36 1.62
N LYS A 124 -16.29 12.34 0.76
CA LYS A 124 -17.56 13.09 0.80
C LYS A 124 -18.79 12.22 0.57
N HIS A 125 -18.65 11.05 -0.07
CA HIS A 125 -19.79 10.27 -0.56
C HIS A 125 -19.79 8.81 -0.13
N ALA A 126 -18.68 8.31 0.44
CA ALA A 126 -18.57 6.94 0.89
C ALA A 126 -17.39 6.76 1.83
N ALA A 127 -17.42 5.72 2.65
CA ALA A 127 -16.23 5.13 3.23
C ALA A 127 -15.84 3.88 2.41
N TYR A 128 -14.55 3.71 2.15
CA TYR A 128 -14.00 2.57 1.40
C TYR A 128 -13.05 1.80 2.29
N PHE A 129 -13.10 0.47 2.22
CA PHE A 129 -12.25 -0.43 2.99
C PHE A 129 -11.59 -1.47 2.09
N THR A 130 -10.33 -1.81 2.35
CA THR A 130 -9.60 -2.85 1.64
C THR A 130 -9.78 -4.20 2.31
N ASP A 131 -9.76 -5.26 1.49
CA ASP A 131 -9.48 -6.61 1.95
C ASP A 131 -8.03 -6.95 1.57
N SER A 132 -7.20 -7.35 2.53
CA SER A 132 -5.80 -7.70 2.25
C SER A 132 -5.64 -9.08 1.61
N PHE A 133 -6.64 -9.95 1.77
CA PHE A 133 -6.58 -11.32 1.26
C PHE A 133 -7.41 -11.52 0.01
N GLN A 134 -8.22 -10.53 -0.36
CA GLN A 134 -9.09 -10.61 -1.52
C GLN A 134 -9.01 -9.33 -2.36
N PRO A 135 -9.09 -9.42 -3.70
CA PRO A 135 -9.04 -8.26 -4.57
C PRO A 135 -10.40 -7.53 -4.61
N VAL A 136 -10.86 -7.04 -3.46
CA VAL A 136 -12.13 -6.32 -3.33
C VAL A 136 -11.96 -5.07 -2.47
N LEU A 137 -12.80 -4.06 -2.73
CA LEU A 137 -13.03 -2.94 -1.84
C LEU A 137 -14.47 -2.99 -1.33
N TYR A 138 -14.68 -2.76 -0.05
CA TYR A 138 -16.01 -2.56 0.52
C TYR A 138 -16.34 -1.07 0.56
N LYS A 139 -17.51 -0.69 0.07
CA LYS A 139 -17.98 0.69 0.00
C LYS A 139 -19.24 0.84 0.83
N ILE A 140 -19.18 1.74 1.81
CA ILE A 140 -20.33 2.18 2.59
C ILE A 140 -20.77 3.54 2.03
N PRO A 141 -21.89 3.64 1.30
CA PRO A 141 -22.36 4.91 0.76
C PRO A 141 -22.77 5.86 1.88
N LEU A 142 -22.26 7.10 1.85
CA LEU A 142 -22.55 8.12 2.86
C LEU A 142 -23.34 9.27 2.25
N SER A 143 -24.31 9.80 3.01
CA SER A 143 -24.97 11.04 2.61
C SER A 143 -23.97 12.21 2.61
N LYS A 144 -24.31 13.32 1.94
CA LYS A 144 -23.47 14.54 1.98
C LYS A 144 -23.20 15.01 3.42
N LYS A 145 -24.11 14.73 4.36
CA LYS A 145 -24.00 15.05 5.79
C LYS A 145 -23.30 13.96 6.62
N GLY A 146 -22.76 12.93 5.98
CA GLY A 146 -22.08 11.81 6.65
C GLY A 146 -23.03 10.87 7.38
N GLU A 147 -24.30 10.79 6.96
CA GLU A 147 -25.22 9.80 7.53
C GLU A 147 -24.78 8.40 7.10
N ILE A 148 -24.78 7.51 8.09
CA ILE A 148 -24.49 6.09 7.91
C ILE A 148 -25.76 5.43 7.34
N PRO A 149 -25.63 4.63 6.28
CA PRO A 149 -26.77 3.93 5.68
C PRO A 149 -27.18 2.72 6.53
N ASP A 150 -28.24 2.05 6.09
CA ASP A 150 -28.56 0.70 6.57
C ASP A 150 -27.45 -0.30 6.20
N GLU A 151 -27.23 -1.31 7.04
CA GLU A 151 -26.16 -2.30 6.88
C GLU A 151 -26.25 -3.07 5.55
N THR A 152 -27.46 -3.25 5.01
CA THR A 152 -27.69 -3.91 3.72
C THR A 152 -27.18 -3.12 2.51
N GLN A 153 -26.78 -1.86 2.69
CA GLN A 153 -26.24 -1.01 1.63
C GLN A 153 -24.71 -1.08 1.50
N LEU A 154 -24.06 -2.01 2.20
CA LEU A 154 -22.65 -2.32 1.96
C LEU A 154 -22.48 -2.85 0.53
N GLU A 155 -21.63 -2.20 -0.25
CA GLU A 155 -21.31 -2.61 -1.62
C GLU A 155 -19.93 -3.29 -1.65
N THR A 156 -19.83 -4.47 -2.27
CA THR A 156 -18.54 -5.10 -2.58
C THR A 156 -18.14 -4.76 -4.01
N LEU A 157 -17.01 -4.08 -4.16
CA LEU A 157 -16.44 -3.67 -5.43
C LEU A 157 -15.27 -4.60 -5.77
N ALA A 158 -15.45 -5.46 -6.75
CA ALA A 158 -14.34 -6.27 -7.25
C ALA A 158 -13.27 -5.35 -7.87
N MET A 159 -12.04 -5.45 -7.40
CA MET A 159 -10.87 -4.81 -8.00
C MET A 159 -10.47 -5.61 -9.25
N MET A 160 -11.30 -5.53 -10.29
CA MET A 160 -10.98 -6.04 -11.62
C MET A 160 -10.19 -4.98 -12.39
N GLY A 161 -9.04 -4.57 -11.84
CA GLY A 161 -8.06 -3.76 -12.55
C GLY A 161 -7.04 -4.64 -13.28
N PRO A 162 -6.29 -4.10 -14.25
CA PRO A 162 -5.11 -4.76 -14.79
C PRO A 162 -4.16 -5.12 -13.64
N ARG A 163 -3.62 -6.34 -13.62
CA ARG A 163 -2.59 -6.79 -12.67
C ARG A 163 -1.36 -7.22 -13.45
N GLY A 164 -0.18 -6.92 -12.91
CA GLY A 164 1.09 -7.20 -13.58
C GLY A 164 1.43 -6.17 -14.65
N GLY A 165 2.10 -6.63 -15.70
CA GLY A 165 2.77 -5.75 -16.66
C GLY A 165 4.18 -5.36 -16.18
N GLN A 166 4.93 -4.78 -17.11
CA GLN A 166 6.28 -4.29 -16.89
C GLN A 166 6.31 -2.77 -16.90
N PHE A 167 7.41 -2.20 -16.39
CA PHE A 167 7.55 -0.80 -16.01
C PHE A 167 6.61 -0.37 -14.87
N TRP A 168 6.91 0.79 -14.28
CA TRP A 168 6.17 1.35 -13.14
C TRP A 168 4.69 1.66 -13.43
N ASP A 169 4.34 1.89 -14.69
CA ASP A 169 2.98 2.21 -15.16
C ASP A 169 2.27 1.01 -15.80
N GLY A 170 2.92 -0.17 -15.86
CA GLY A 170 2.35 -1.38 -16.44
C GLY A 170 2.11 -1.32 -17.95
N ARG A 171 2.73 -0.39 -18.68
CA ARG A 171 2.44 -0.14 -20.11
C ARG A 171 2.85 -1.28 -21.05
N ALA A 172 3.74 -2.17 -20.63
CA ALA A 172 4.15 -3.34 -21.40
C ALA A 172 3.55 -4.60 -20.77
N ALA A 173 2.88 -5.45 -21.56
CA ALA A 173 2.16 -6.59 -21.00
C ALA A 173 3.11 -7.75 -20.62
N THR A 174 4.23 -7.89 -21.33
CA THR A 174 5.21 -8.97 -21.12
C THR A 174 6.65 -8.45 -21.05
N LEU A 175 7.59 -9.32 -20.68
CA LEU A 175 9.03 -9.02 -20.73
C LEU A 175 9.51 -8.75 -22.16
N GLU A 176 8.95 -9.44 -23.15
CA GLU A 176 9.26 -9.22 -24.57
C GLU A 176 8.80 -7.82 -25.02
N ASP A 177 7.60 -7.39 -24.63
CA ASP A 177 7.12 -6.04 -24.90
C ASP A 177 8.02 -4.97 -24.24
N GLN A 178 8.50 -5.27 -23.03
CA GLN A 178 9.39 -4.40 -22.27
C GLN A 178 10.77 -4.30 -22.92
N ALA A 179 11.37 -5.44 -23.30
CA ALA A 179 12.72 -5.53 -23.85
C ALA A 179 12.87 -4.79 -25.20
N LYS A 180 11.77 -4.67 -25.96
CA LYS A 180 11.74 -3.90 -27.22
C LYS A 180 11.87 -2.39 -27.02
N GLY A 181 11.48 -1.86 -25.86
CA GLY A 181 11.36 -0.42 -25.63
C GLY A 181 12.70 0.33 -25.64
N PRO A 182 13.68 -0.08 -24.79
CA PRO A 182 14.91 0.68 -24.58
C PRO A 182 15.71 0.99 -25.84
N PHE A 183 15.76 0.05 -26.79
CA PHE A 183 16.54 0.18 -28.03
C PHE A 183 16.20 1.45 -28.82
N LEU A 184 14.91 1.77 -28.96
CA LEU A 184 14.43 2.88 -29.80
C LEU A 184 14.08 4.13 -28.99
N ASN A 185 14.15 4.07 -27.66
CA ASN A 185 13.83 5.21 -26.82
C ASN A 185 14.94 6.28 -26.94
N PRO A 186 14.63 7.52 -27.39
CA PRO A 186 15.64 8.55 -27.65
C PRO A 186 16.36 9.06 -26.40
N VAL A 187 15.84 8.79 -25.20
CA VAL A 187 16.51 9.12 -23.93
C VAL A 187 17.20 7.92 -23.27
N GLU A 188 17.18 6.75 -23.92
CA GLU A 188 17.86 5.53 -23.46
C GLU A 188 18.93 5.11 -24.49
N MET A 189 18.68 4.08 -25.31
CA MET A 189 19.68 3.57 -26.27
C MET A 189 19.64 4.28 -27.63
N ASN A 190 18.54 4.98 -27.96
CA ASN A 190 18.44 5.92 -29.07
C ASN A 190 18.86 5.37 -30.45
N ASN A 191 18.54 4.11 -30.76
CA ASN A 191 18.66 3.60 -32.12
C ASN A 191 17.57 4.20 -33.01
N PRO A 192 17.88 4.55 -34.27
CA PRO A 192 16.94 5.29 -35.12
C PRO A 192 15.72 4.46 -35.57
N ASN A 193 15.84 3.13 -35.63
CA ASN A 193 14.76 2.19 -35.97
C ASN A 193 15.21 0.74 -35.70
N LYS A 194 14.28 -0.22 -35.84
CA LYS A 194 14.55 -1.65 -35.66
C LYS A 194 15.63 -2.20 -36.59
N SER A 195 15.70 -1.71 -37.84
CA SER A 195 16.70 -2.19 -38.81
C SER A 195 18.11 -1.91 -38.33
N ALA A 196 18.37 -0.72 -37.77
CA ALA A 196 19.68 -0.39 -37.22
C ALA A 196 20.11 -1.36 -36.12
N VAL A 197 19.20 -1.73 -35.22
CA VAL A 197 19.46 -2.72 -34.16
C VAL A 197 19.77 -4.08 -34.77
N ILE A 198 18.98 -4.52 -35.76
CA ILE A 198 19.18 -5.83 -36.38
C ILE A 198 20.44 -5.88 -37.24
N ASP A 199 20.83 -4.79 -37.88
CA ASP A 199 22.06 -4.71 -38.65
C ASP A 199 23.30 -4.82 -37.73
N ASP A 200 23.23 -4.25 -36.52
CA ASP A 200 24.26 -4.45 -35.49
C ASP A 200 24.29 -5.90 -34.98
N VAL A 201 23.13 -6.53 -34.75
CA VAL A 201 23.04 -7.94 -34.33
C VAL A 201 23.62 -8.89 -35.38
N LYS A 202 23.38 -8.64 -36.68
CA LYS A 202 23.89 -9.46 -37.79
C LYS A 202 25.42 -9.51 -37.86
N ILE A 203 26.11 -8.46 -37.43
CA ILE A 203 27.57 -8.38 -37.49
C ILE A 203 28.25 -8.70 -36.16
N ALA A 204 27.47 -9.00 -35.12
CA ALA A 204 27.99 -9.37 -33.82
C ALA A 204 28.58 -10.79 -33.82
N ASP A 205 29.56 -11.04 -32.95
CA ASP A 205 30.22 -12.35 -32.83
C ASP A 205 29.25 -13.48 -32.46
N TYR A 206 28.10 -13.14 -31.85
CA TYR A 206 27.05 -14.09 -31.45
C TYR A 206 25.98 -14.32 -32.53
N ALA A 207 26.06 -13.67 -33.71
CA ALA A 207 25.09 -13.86 -34.78
C ALA A 207 24.91 -15.34 -35.19
N PRO A 208 25.97 -16.18 -35.25
CA PRO A 208 25.80 -17.61 -35.54
C PRO A 208 24.96 -18.34 -34.48
N LEU A 209 25.05 -17.96 -33.20
CA LEU A 209 24.23 -18.53 -32.13
C LEU A 209 22.75 -18.11 -32.28
N PHE A 210 22.52 -16.89 -32.75
CA PHE A 210 21.17 -16.40 -33.02
C PHE A 210 20.49 -17.20 -34.15
N GLU A 211 21.21 -17.49 -35.23
CA GLU A 211 20.73 -18.36 -36.33
C GLU A 211 20.60 -19.83 -35.89
N GLU A 212 21.44 -20.30 -34.97
CA GLU A 212 21.29 -21.64 -34.38
C GLU A 212 19.97 -21.79 -33.62
N VAL A 213 19.57 -20.76 -32.86
CA VAL A 213 18.35 -20.77 -32.05
C VAL A 213 17.09 -20.50 -32.89
N TYR A 214 17.11 -19.48 -33.75
CA TYR A 214 15.92 -19.01 -34.48
C TYR A 214 15.87 -19.47 -35.96
N GLY A 215 16.89 -20.17 -36.43
CA GLY A 215 16.99 -20.74 -37.77
C GLY A 215 17.84 -19.92 -38.76
N PRO A 216 18.19 -20.50 -39.92
CA PRO A 216 19.06 -19.86 -40.92
C PRO A 216 18.45 -18.60 -41.57
N ASP A 217 17.14 -18.43 -41.47
CA ASP A 217 16.42 -17.25 -41.98
C ASP A 217 16.07 -16.26 -40.86
N ALA A 218 16.68 -16.37 -39.66
CA ALA A 218 16.37 -15.54 -38.49
C ALA A 218 16.47 -14.02 -38.71
N PHE A 219 17.25 -13.60 -39.71
CA PHE A 219 17.46 -12.20 -40.08
C PHE A 219 16.72 -11.76 -41.35
N ALA A 220 15.90 -12.64 -41.95
CA ALA A 220 15.24 -12.37 -43.22
C ALA A 220 14.15 -11.30 -43.12
N ASP A 221 13.49 -11.19 -41.96
CA ASP A 221 12.47 -10.19 -41.66
C ASP A 221 12.88 -9.39 -40.42
N VAL A 222 12.94 -8.06 -40.55
CA VAL A 222 13.42 -7.16 -39.50
C VAL A 222 12.49 -7.16 -38.28
N ASP A 223 11.17 -7.26 -38.47
CA ASP A 223 10.23 -7.27 -37.36
C ASP A 223 10.30 -8.59 -36.59
N ILE A 224 10.40 -9.72 -37.31
CA ILE A 224 10.59 -11.04 -36.68
C ILE A 224 11.93 -11.10 -35.96
N ALA A 225 13.02 -10.64 -36.59
CA ALA A 225 14.34 -10.62 -35.96
C ALA A 225 14.35 -9.75 -34.69
N TYR A 226 13.66 -8.61 -34.71
CA TYR A 226 13.53 -7.72 -33.55
C TYR A 226 12.73 -8.35 -32.42
N ASP A 227 11.69 -9.09 -32.76
CA ASP A 227 10.91 -9.87 -31.80
C ASP A 227 11.73 -11.02 -31.19
N ASN A 228 12.57 -11.69 -31.99
CA ASN A 228 13.50 -12.73 -31.52
C ASN A 228 14.59 -12.17 -30.60
N VAL A 229 15.09 -10.96 -30.84
CA VAL A 229 16.01 -10.28 -29.90
C VAL A 229 15.33 -10.07 -28.54
N ALA A 230 14.07 -9.61 -28.54
CA ALA A 230 13.31 -9.42 -27.32
C ALA A 230 13.01 -10.75 -26.59
N ASP A 231 12.70 -11.80 -27.34
CA ASP A 231 12.50 -13.16 -26.83
C ASP A 231 13.78 -13.70 -26.15
N ALA A 232 14.95 -13.53 -26.77
CA ALA A 232 16.22 -13.97 -26.19
C ALA A 232 16.52 -13.26 -24.86
N ILE A 233 16.31 -11.94 -24.79
CA ILE A 233 16.48 -11.16 -23.55
C ILE A 233 15.49 -11.62 -22.48
N ALA A 234 14.21 -11.70 -22.83
CA ALA A 234 13.16 -12.11 -21.90
C ALA A 234 13.39 -13.56 -21.41
N THR A 235 13.93 -14.43 -22.25
CA THR A 235 14.32 -15.80 -21.86
C THR A 235 15.46 -15.80 -20.86
N TYR A 236 16.51 -14.99 -21.07
CA TYR A 236 17.59 -14.82 -20.10
C TYR A 236 17.09 -14.28 -18.75
N GLU A 237 16.21 -13.28 -18.76
CA GLU A 237 15.64 -12.69 -17.54
C GLU A 237 14.78 -13.66 -16.72
N ARG A 238 14.26 -14.73 -17.34
CA ARG A 238 13.53 -15.81 -16.65
C ARG A 238 14.43 -16.87 -16.04
N THR A 239 15.74 -16.82 -16.28
CA THR A 239 16.66 -17.83 -15.75
C THR A 239 16.83 -17.72 -14.23
N MET A 240 17.30 -18.81 -13.62
CA MET A 240 17.71 -18.81 -12.21
C MET A 240 18.91 -17.89 -11.94
N GLU A 241 19.66 -17.49 -12.96
CA GLU A 241 20.75 -16.52 -12.79
C GLU A 241 20.23 -15.14 -12.38
N VAL A 242 19.07 -14.74 -12.92
CA VAL A 242 18.40 -13.48 -12.58
C VAL A 242 17.42 -13.66 -11.41
N ASN A 243 16.92 -14.88 -11.19
CA ASN A 243 15.93 -15.20 -10.15
C ASN A 243 16.49 -16.18 -9.10
N LYS A 244 17.58 -15.80 -8.40
CA LYS A 244 18.36 -16.71 -7.55
C LYS A 244 17.69 -17.16 -6.25
N PHE A 245 16.76 -16.39 -5.70
CA PHE A 245 16.14 -16.63 -4.37
C PHE A 245 17.18 -17.02 -3.30
N SER A 246 18.26 -16.25 -3.21
CA SER A 246 19.44 -16.57 -2.39
C SER A 246 19.76 -15.48 -1.36
N SER A 247 18.78 -14.68 -0.96
CA SER A 247 18.95 -13.68 0.09
C SER A 247 19.01 -14.34 1.47
N LYS A 248 19.43 -13.59 2.49
CA LYS A 248 19.34 -14.05 3.89
C LYS A 248 17.91 -14.43 4.28
N TYR A 249 16.92 -13.67 3.81
CA TYR A 249 15.52 -13.99 4.03
C TYR A 249 15.20 -15.40 3.51
N ASP A 250 15.60 -15.72 2.27
CA ASP A 250 15.37 -17.03 1.68
C ASP A 250 16.06 -18.16 2.49
N ALA A 251 17.30 -17.94 2.94
CA ALA A 251 18.02 -18.89 3.78
C ALA A 251 17.34 -19.13 5.14
N VAL A 252 16.81 -18.08 5.78
CA VAL A 252 16.02 -18.21 7.02
C VAL A 252 14.73 -18.98 6.77
N GLN A 253 14.01 -18.68 5.68
CA GLN A 253 12.80 -19.44 5.31
C GLN A 253 13.09 -20.92 5.04
N ALA A 254 14.28 -21.23 4.51
CA ALA A 254 14.75 -22.59 4.31
C ALA A 254 15.29 -23.26 5.59
N GLY A 255 15.30 -22.56 6.74
CA GLY A 255 15.85 -23.07 8.00
C GLY A 255 17.38 -23.21 8.01
N GLN A 256 18.06 -22.54 7.09
CA GLN A 256 19.52 -22.61 6.90
C GLN A 256 20.26 -21.46 7.60
N ASP A 257 19.54 -20.42 8.03
CA ASP A 257 20.07 -19.28 8.78
C ASP A 257 19.03 -18.81 9.82
N SER A 258 19.35 -17.77 10.57
CA SER A 258 18.43 -17.10 11.51
C SER A 258 18.51 -15.59 11.40
N PHE A 259 17.38 -14.92 11.57
CA PHE A 259 17.38 -13.46 11.73
C PHE A 259 18.07 -13.06 13.04
N SER A 260 18.78 -11.95 13.00
CA SER A 260 19.17 -11.23 14.20
C SER A 260 17.93 -10.70 14.94
N PRO A 261 18.05 -10.32 16.22
CA PRO A 261 16.94 -9.74 16.97
C PRO A 261 16.29 -8.54 16.27
N ASP A 262 17.08 -7.64 15.67
CA ASP A 262 16.57 -6.44 15.00
C ASP A 262 15.89 -6.75 13.66
N GLU A 263 16.41 -7.72 12.89
CA GLU A 263 15.76 -8.18 11.65
C GLU A 263 14.44 -8.90 11.95
N ALA A 264 14.41 -9.73 13.01
CA ALA A 264 13.20 -10.37 13.46
C ALA A 264 12.18 -9.33 13.96
N LEU A 265 12.64 -8.30 14.66
CA LEU A 265 11.80 -7.17 15.05
C LEU A 265 11.25 -6.47 13.81
N GLY A 266 12.07 -6.10 12.83
CA GLY A 266 11.60 -5.43 11.61
C GLY A 266 10.68 -6.27 10.72
N LEU A 267 10.66 -7.60 10.86
CA LEU A 267 9.74 -8.48 10.12
C LEU A 267 8.36 -8.58 10.79
N HIS A 268 8.31 -8.45 12.12
CA HIS A 268 7.09 -8.64 12.91
C HIS A 268 6.34 -7.35 13.23
N TYR A 269 6.91 -6.19 12.87
CA TYR A 269 6.39 -4.85 13.10
C TYR A 269 6.37 -4.06 11.81
#